data_AF-A0A938LT19-F1
#
_entry.id   AF-A0A938LT19-F1
#
_cell.length_a   1.000
_cell.length_b   1.000
_cell.length_c   1.000
_cell.angle_alpha   90.00
_cell.angle_beta   90.00
_cell.angle_gamma   90.00
#
_symmetry.space_group_name_H-M   'P 1'
#
loop_
_entity.id
_entity.type
_entity.pdbx_description
1 polymer ?
#
loop_
_entity_poly.entity_id
_entity_poly.type
_entity_poly.pdbx_seq_one_letter_code
_entity_poly.pdbx_strand_id
1 'polypeptide(L)'
;MGRRGVTTRGGQVGSMQSRSRSCARSRMPGRPAGPCRINSIQAVSASVGLYEKLELRIDLDADFRNPFDPEEIDLRAVFTAPSGKKWRIWGFYNPSSWAALWMVRFAPTETGTWRYVVAVTTSAGTTKSA
;
A
#
# COMPACT_ATOMS: atom_id res chain seq x y z
N MET A 1 6.37 24.86 20.62
CA MET A 1 5.19 24.06 20.23
C MET A 1 5.66 22.68 19.78
N GLY A 2 5.71 21.70 20.69
CA GLY A 2 6.18 20.34 20.34
C GLY A 2 5.12 19.59 19.53
N ARG A 3 5.46 19.17 18.31
CA ARG A 3 4.58 18.36 17.46
C ARG A 3 4.34 17.01 18.16
N ARG A 4 3.13 16.76 18.67
CA ARG A 4 2.74 15.42 19.15
C ARG A 4 2.56 14.53 17.92
N GLY A 5 3.65 13.86 17.52
CA GLY A 5 3.70 13.09 16.27
C GLY A 5 2.96 11.76 16.36
N VAL A 6 2.37 11.34 15.25
CA VAL A 6 1.88 9.98 15.00
C VAL A 6 3.03 9.19 14.39
N THR A 7 3.47 8.10 15.03
CA THR A 7 4.53 7.23 14.49
C THR A 7 3.88 6.03 13.81
N THR A 8 4.27 5.76 12.57
CA THR A 8 3.86 4.54 11.87
C THR A 8 4.99 3.51 11.92
N ARG A 9 4.71 2.31 12.41
CA ARG A 9 5.63 1.16 12.26
C ARG A 9 4.97 0.13 11.36
N GLY A 10 5.50 0.01 10.14
CA GLY A 10 5.31 -1.16 9.29
C GLY A 10 6.40 -2.20 9.62
N GLY A 11 6.04 -3.47 9.55
CA GLY A 11 7.00 -4.56 9.63
C GLY A 11 8.06 -4.43 8.53
N GLN A 12 9.30 -4.61 8.96
CA GLN A 12 10.52 -4.90 8.21
C GLN A 12 11.39 -3.73 7.70
N VAL A 13 12.53 -3.64 8.37
CA VAL A 13 13.71 -2.79 8.17
C VAL A 13 14.56 -3.43 7.07
N GLY A 14 15.05 -2.62 6.11
CA GLY A 14 15.94 -3.10 5.06
C GLY A 14 16.26 -2.02 4.03
N SER A 15 17.25 -1.19 4.35
CA SER A 15 17.89 -0.28 3.38
C SER A 15 18.73 -1.11 2.41
N MET A 16 18.33 -1.18 1.14
CA MET A 16 19.25 -1.45 0.04
C MET A 16 18.69 -0.92 -1.28
N GLN A 17 19.47 -0.04 -1.92
CA GLN A 17 19.17 0.55 -3.22
C GLN A 17 19.22 -0.55 -4.29
N SER A 18 18.12 -0.77 -5.01
CA SER A 18 18.14 -1.43 -6.31
C SER A 18 17.01 -0.88 -7.16
N ARG A 19 17.36 -0.49 -8.38
CA ARG A 19 16.45 0.10 -9.38
C ARG A 19 15.49 -0.97 -9.88
N SER A 20 14.34 -1.13 -9.22
CA SER A 20 13.27 -1.99 -9.74
C SER A 20 12.28 -1.13 -10.51
N ARG A 21 12.33 -1.21 -11.85
CA ARG A 21 11.22 -0.77 -12.68
C ARG A 21 10.04 -1.70 -12.37
N SER A 22 9.04 -1.18 -11.68
CA SER A 22 7.76 -1.85 -11.42
C SER A 22 7.20 -2.40 -12.74
N CYS A 23 6.98 -3.71 -12.82
CA CYS A 23 6.53 -4.39 -14.04
C CYS A 23 5.05 -4.74 -13.90
N ALA A 24 4.19 -3.72 -13.88
CA ALA A 24 2.79 -3.95 -14.18
C ALA A 24 2.70 -4.53 -15.60
N ARG A 25 2.42 -5.83 -15.72
CA ARG A 25 2.38 -6.54 -17.00
C ARG A 25 0.92 -6.79 -17.36
N SER A 26 0.49 -6.27 -18.50
CA SER A 26 -0.86 -6.53 -19.02
C SER A 26 -1.04 -8.04 -19.28
N ARG A 27 -2.11 -8.62 -18.75
CA ARG A 27 -2.41 -10.06 -18.89
C ARG A 27 -2.85 -10.41 -20.32
N MET A 28 -2.12 -11.30 -21.00
CA MET A 28 -2.54 -11.91 -22.27
C MET A 28 -3.79 -12.80 -22.09
N PRO A 29 -4.68 -12.93 -23.10
CA PRO A 29 -5.81 -13.86 -23.04
C PRO A 29 -5.34 -15.31 -22.85
N GLY A 30 -5.96 -16.06 -21.92
CA GLY A 30 -5.74 -17.49 -21.74
C GLY A 30 -4.63 -17.92 -20.76
N ARG A 31 -3.84 -16.99 -20.18
CA ARG A 31 -2.84 -17.31 -19.15
C ARG A 31 -3.49 -17.28 -17.75
N PRO A 32 -3.31 -18.33 -16.91
CA PRO A 32 -3.71 -18.26 -15.50
C PRO A 32 -2.97 -17.11 -14.81
N ALA A 33 -3.68 -16.38 -13.95
CA ALA A 33 -3.10 -15.24 -13.25
C ALA A 33 -1.89 -15.69 -12.42
N GLY A 34 -0.74 -15.07 -12.67
CA GLY A 34 0.49 -15.33 -11.93
C GLY A 34 0.38 -14.92 -10.46
N PRO A 35 1.33 -15.35 -9.61
CA PRO A 35 1.30 -15.03 -8.19
C PRO A 35 1.39 -13.51 -7.99
N CYS A 36 0.48 -12.97 -7.18
CA CYS A 36 0.56 -11.58 -6.76
C CYS A 36 1.65 -11.42 -5.69
N ARG A 37 2.54 -10.45 -5.85
CA ARG A 37 3.60 -10.13 -4.90
C ARG A 37 3.56 -8.65 -4.53
N ILE A 38 3.75 -8.36 -3.24
CA ILE A 38 4.05 -7.01 -2.76
C ILE A 38 5.57 -6.92 -2.63
N ASN A 39 6.19 -6.08 -3.44
CA ASN A 39 7.64 -5.94 -3.52
C ASN A 39 8.16 -4.99 -2.43
N SER A 40 7.48 -3.87 -2.24
CA SER A 40 7.81 -2.89 -1.20
C SER A 40 6.59 -2.05 -0.81
N ILE A 41 6.62 -1.56 0.44
CA ILE A 41 5.66 -0.58 0.94
C ILE A 41 6.47 0.54 1.57
N GLN A 42 6.36 1.74 1.01
CA GLN A 42 7.09 2.91 1.48
C GLN A 42 6.12 3.95 2.02
N ALA A 43 6.19 4.23 3.31
CA ALA A 43 5.57 5.44 3.87
C ALA A 43 6.42 6.65 3.45
N VAL A 44 5.78 7.65 2.83
CA VAL A 44 6.47 8.91 2.44
C VAL A 44 7.02 9.64 3.66
N SER A 45 6.31 9.56 4.79
CA SER A 45 6.73 10.10 6.08
C SER A 45 6.49 9.07 7.17
N ALA A 46 7.51 8.79 7.99
CA ALA A 46 7.38 7.90 9.14
C ALA A 46 6.56 8.51 10.29
N SER A 47 6.52 9.85 10.34
CA SER A 47 5.72 10.62 11.29
C SER A 47 4.86 11.65 10.57
N VAL A 48 3.58 11.73 10.95
CA VAL A 48 2.62 12.73 10.49
C VAL A 48 1.87 13.33 11.68
N GLY A 49 1.28 14.50 11.53
CA GLY A 49 0.39 15.11 12.50
C GLY A 49 -0.99 14.46 12.53
N LEU A 50 -1.76 14.75 13.58
CA LEU A 50 -3.17 14.40 13.64
C LEU A 50 -3.92 15.03 12.45
N TYR A 51 -4.73 14.25 11.76
CA TYR A 51 -5.45 14.63 10.53
C TYR A 51 -4.56 15.02 9.34
N GLU A 52 -3.24 14.88 9.44
CA GLU A 52 -2.36 15.09 8.29
C GLU A 52 -2.35 13.88 7.35
N LYS A 53 -2.00 14.12 6.09
CA LYS A 53 -1.93 13.08 5.08
C LYS A 53 -0.71 12.18 5.29
N LEU A 54 -0.97 10.90 5.56
CA LEU A 54 -0.04 9.80 5.31
C LEU A 54 -0.23 9.27 3.89
N GLU A 55 0.86 9.09 3.17
CA GLU A 55 0.87 8.44 1.84
C GLU A 55 1.77 7.21 1.90
N LEU A 56 1.19 6.05 1.58
CA LEU A 56 1.94 4.82 1.31
C LEU A 56 2.07 4.67 -0.21
N ARG A 57 3.29 4.36 -0.65
CA ARG A 57 3.61 3.97 -2.03
C ARG A 57 3.88 2.47 -2.04
N ILE A 58 3.17 1.76 -2.91
CA ILE A 58 3.23 0.31 -2.97
C ILE A 58 3.83 -0.07 -4.32
N ASP A 59 4.89 -0.86 -4.28
CA ASP A 59 5.36 -1.59 -5.46
C ASP A 59 4.82 -3.03 -5.37
N LEU A 60 4.13 -3.46 -6.41
CA LEU A 60 3.51 -4.78 -6.49
C LEU A 60 3.65 -5.33 -7.90
N ASP A 61 3.77 -6.65 -8.00
CA ASP A 61 3.68 -7.40 -9.24
C ASP A 61 2.37 -8.21 -9.21
N ALA A 62 1.51 -7.98 -10.19
CA ALA A 62 0.23 -8.65 -10.32
C ALA A 62 -0.20 -8.72 -11.79
N ASP A 63 -0.90 -9.78 -12.17
CA ASP A 63 -1.46 -9.96 -13.51
C ASP A 63 -2.90 -9.45 -13.56
N PHE A 64 -3.10 -8.29 -14.18
CA PHE A 64 -4.42 -7.66 -14.42
C PHE A 64 -4.46 -6.99 -15.80
N ARG A 65 -5.65 -6.62 -16.27
CA ARG A 65 -5.90 -5.88 -17.51
C ARG A 65 -6.34 -4.46 -17.21
N ASN A 66 -7.28 -4.30 -16.27
CA ASN A 66 -7.82 -3.01 -15.88
C ASN A 66 -7.42 -2.68 -14.42
N PRO A 67 -6.51 -1.72 -14.20
CA PRO A 67 -6.10 -1.33 -12.85
C PRO A 67 -7.17 -0.58 -12.05
N PHE A 68 -8.31 -0.26 -12.67
CA PHE A 68 -9.44 0.41 -12.04
C PHE A 68 -10.61 -0.54 -11.73
N ASP A 69 -10.50 -1.81 -12.11
CA ASP A 69 -11.51 -2.83 -11.83
C ASP A 69 -11.15 -3.61 -10.55
N PRO A 70 -11.90 -3.46 -9.44
CA PRO A 70 -11.61 -4.15 -8.19
C PRO A 70 -11.82 -5.66 -8.27
N GLU A 71 -12.53 -6.19 -9.28
CA GLU A 71 -12.63 -7.63 -9.50
C GLU A 71 -11.34 -8.22 -10.10
N GLU A 72 -10.55 -7.39 -10.79
CA GLU A 72 -9.25 -7.80 -11.31
C GLU A 72 -8.10 -7.52 -10.33
N ILE A 73 -8.11 -6.34 -9.68
CA ILE A 73 -7.10 -5.92 -8.70
C ILE A 73 -7.68 -4.98 -7.62
N ASP A 74 -7.69 -5.43 -6.36
CA ASP A 74 -8.12 -4.67 -5.17
C ASP A 74 -6.93 -4.46 -4.22
N LEU A 75 -6.41 -3.23 -4.16
CA LEU A 75 -5.41 -2.81 -3.19
C LEU A 75 -6.11 -2.20 -1.97
N ARG A 76 -5.76 -2.65 -0.77
CA ARG A 76 -6.26 -2.08 0.49
C ARG A 76 -5.22 -2.11 1.60
N ALA A 77 -5.37 -1.22 2.57
CA ALA A 77 -4.64 -1.26 3.82
C ALA A 77 -5.59 -1.27 5.02
N VAL A 78 -5.24 -2.03 6.05
CA VAL A 78 -5.91 -2.00 7.35
C VAL A 78 -5.01 -1.29 8.33
N PHE A 79 -5.40 -0.08 8.75
CA PHE A 79 -4.72 0.70 9.78
C PHE A 79 -5.29 0.37 11.15
N THR A 80 -4.44 0.07 12.13
CA THR A 80 -4.80 -0.16 13.53
C THR A 80 -4.33 1.03 14.36
N ALA A 81 -5.30 1.71 14.97
CA ALA A 81 -5.10 2.86 15.84
C ALA A 81 -4.42 2.46 17.16
N PRO A 82 -3.84 3.42 17.91
CA PRO A 82 -3.36 3.20 19.27
C PRO A 82 -4.44 2.62 20.19
N SER A 83 -5.71 3.04 20.03
CA SER A 83 -6.87 2.48 20.73
C SER A 83 -7.19 1.02 20.36
N GLY A 84 -6.58 0.47 19.32
CA GLY A 84 -6.92 -0.83 18.73
C GLY A 84 -8.01 -0.76 17.65
N LYS A 85 -8.64 0.40 17.42
CA LYS A 85 -9.63 0.58 16.35
C LYS A 85 -9.01 0.31 14.98
N LYS A 86 -9.70 -0.47 14.15
CA LYS A 86 -9.26 -0.80 12.79
C LYS A 86 -9.99 0.04 11.75
N TRP A 87 -9.24 0.50 10.75
CA TRP A 87 -9.72 1.28 9.63
C TRP A 87 -9.29 0.61 8.33
N ARG A 88 -10.26 0.22 7.49
CA ARG A 88 -10.00 -0.31 6.15
C ARG A 88 -10.02 0.84 5.16
N ILE A 89 -8.92 1.03 4.46
CA ILE A 89 -8.72 2.10 3.48
C ILE A 89 -8.35 1.45 2.15
N TRP A 90 -9.05 1.83 1.09
CA TRP A 90 -8.74 1.36 -0.26
C TRP A 90 -7.58 2.16 -0.84
N GLY A 91 -6.72 1.45 -1.57
CA GLY A 91 -5.72 2.04 -2.41
C GLY A 91 -6.29 2.42 -3.77
N PHE A 92 -5.46 3.08 -4.56
CA PHE A 92 -5.82 3.52 -5.90
C PHE A 92 -4.61 3.45 -6.83
N TYR A 93 -4.91 3.35 -8.12
CA TYR A 93 -3.95 3.45 -9.20
C TYR A 93 -3.87 4.90 -9.71
N ASN A 94 -2.65 5.41 -9.89
CA ASN A 94 -2.39 6.72 -10.47
C ASN A 94 -1.30 6.63 -11.56
N PRO A 95 -1.68 6.58 -12.85
CA PRO A 95 -0.73 6.48 -13.95
C PRO A 95 0.08 7.75 -14.19
N SER A 96 -0.35 8.90 -13.65
CA SER A 96 0.37 10.18 -13.77
C SER A 96 1.48 10.37 -12.73
N SER A 97 1.57 9.46 -11.75
CA SER A 97 2.58 9.53 -10.70
C SER A 97 3.92 9.01 -11.23
N TRP A 98 4.95 9.85 -11.15
CA TRP A 98 6.33 9.47 -11.48
C TRP A 98 7.02 8.67 -10.35
N ALA A 99 6.44 8.66 -9.14
CA ALA A 99 7.05 8.03 -7.97
C ALA A 99 6.56 6.59 -7.73
N ALA A 100 5.27 6.35 -7.87
CA ALA A 100 4.64 5.03 -7.70
C ALA A 100 3.24 5.05 -8.30
N LEU A 101 2.84 3.95 -8.94
CA LEU A 101 1.51 3.81 -9.55
C LEU A 101 0.43 3.50 -8.50
N TRP A 102 0.77 2.67 -7.51
CA TRP A 102 -0.17 2.22 -6.49
C TRP A 102 0.06 2.94 -5.17
N MET A 103 -1.02 3.50 -4.62
CA MET A 103 -0.95 4.30 -3.40
C MET A 103 -2.11 4.01 -2.45
N VAL A 104 -1.87 4.22 -1.16
CA VAL A 104 -2.92 4.33 -0.13
C VAL A 104 -2.71 5.65 0.58
N ARG A 105 -3.79 6.43 0.76
CA ARG A 105 -3.77 7.68 1.52
C ARG A 105 -4.67 7.59 2.72
N PHE A 106 -4.15 8.01 3.87
CA PHE A 106 -4.84 7.92 5.15
C PHE A 106 -4.57 9.18 5.97
N ALA A 107 -5.52 9.58 6.81
CA ALA A 107 -5.35 10.65 7.78
C ALA A 107 -5.66 10.11 9.19
N PRO A 108 -4.66 10.04 10.09
CA PRO A 108 -4.86 9.45 11.41
C PRO A 108 -5.76 10.33 12.27
N THR A 109 -6.65 9.68 13.02
CA THR A 109 -7.64 10.34 13.90
C THR A 109 -7.27 10.27 15.37
N GLU A 110 -6.12 9.69 15.69
CA GLU A 110 -5.60 9.54 17.06
C GLU A 110 -4.09 9.77 17.05
N THR A 111 -3.57 10.43 18.09
CA THR A 111 -2.13 10.52 18.33
C THR A 111 -1.60 9.20 18.90
N GLY A 112 -0.42 8.76 18.47
CA GLY A 112 0.26 7.58 19.01
C GLY A 112 0.86 6.70 17.92
N THR A 113 1.13 5.43 18.25
CA THR A 113 1.68 4.47 17.28
C THR A 113 0.58 3.78 16.50
N TRP A 114 0.57 3.99 15.18
CA TRP A 114 -0.30 3.27 14.25
C TRP A 114 0.47 2.13 13.59
N ARG A 115 -0.24 1.01 13.35
CA ARG A 115 0.24 -0.13 12.56
C ARG A 115 -0.61 -0.29 11.32
N TYR A 116 -0.06 -0.83 10.25
CA TYR A 116 -0.83 -1.14 9.05
C TYR A 116 -0.43 -2.47 8.44
N VAL A 117 -1.38 -3.10 7.75
CA VAL A 117 -1.15 -4.26 6.87
C VAL A 117 -1.75 -3.94 5.53
N VAL A 118 -0.97 -4.10 4.45
CA VAL A 118 -1.43 -3.94 3.07
C VAL A 118 -1.82 -5.31 2.52
N ALA A 119 -2.90 -5.35 1.74
CA ALA A 119 -3.34 -6.53 1.02
C ALA A 119 -3.66 -6.17 -0.43
N VAL A 120 -3.30 -7.06 -1.34
CA VAL A 120 -3.65 -7.00 -2.75
C VAL A 120 -4.43 -8.27 -3.07
N THR A 121 -5.64 -8.09 -3.58
CA THR A 121 -6.48 -9.19 -4.06
C THR A 121 -6.50 -9.15 -5.58
N THR A 122 -6.33 -10.29 -6.22
CA THR A 122 -6.49 -10.47 -7.66
C THR A 122 -7.31 -11.73 -7.91
N SER A 123 -7.66 -11.99 -9.17
CA SER A 123 -8.24 -13.29 -9.57
C SER A 123 -7.40 -14.52 -9.17
N ALA A 124 -6.09 -14.38 -8.91
CA ALA A 124 -5.23 -15.46 -8.43
C ALA A 124 -5.32 -15.70 -6.91
N GLY A 125 -5.91 -14.77 -6.15
CA GLY A 125 -5.97 -14.82 -4.69
C GLY A 125 -5.51 -13.51 -4.02
N THR A 126 -5.33 -13.57 -2.70
CA THR A 126 -4.91 -12.41 -1.87
C THR A 126 -3.49 -12.58 -1.34
N THR A 127 -2.66 -11.58 -1.55
CA THR A 127 -1.33 -11.44 -0.93
C THR A 127 -1.37 -10.32 0.10
N LYS A 128 -0.74 -10.53 1.27
CA LYS A 128 -0.66 -9.54 2.35
C LYS A 128 0.79 -9.21 2.68
N SER A 129 1.04 -8.00 3.17
CA SER A 129 2.32 -7.66 3.78
C SER A 129 2.50 -8.44 5.09
N ALA A 130 3.72 -8.89 5.35
CA ALA A 130 4.10 -9.51 6.61
C ALA A 130 4.04 -8.51 7.78
#